data_AF-A0A1G5K841-F1
#
_entry.id   AF-A0A1G5K841-F1
#
_cell.length_a   1.000
_cell.length_b   1.000
_cell.length_c   1.000
_cell.angle_alpha   90.00
_cell.angle_beta   90.00
_cell.angle_gamma   90.00
#
_symmetry.space_group_name_H-M   'P 1'
#
loop_
_entity.id
_entity.type
_entity.pdbx_description
1 polymer ?
#
loop_
_entity_poly.entity_id
_entity_poly.type
_entity_poly.pdbx_seq_one_letter_code
_entity_poly.pdbx_strand_id
1 'polypeptide(L)'
;MILYHAINSYQLLTCMIHCKLNHEKDEKIIIISNFLTRKHSNYIQLENLGFNKVIVLNEVPENVSDIEEYFDDIFKNNSISINHFNDIYVSGANGFFGIYLCKRNIEFNLFEESSGIISRPELLINIEENLSLKTIDLCKTYGLYDGKNKLIKDVYCNINAQLEGFYEEKAKHFGVIEELHRLSSDQRNDIIAFFGSKSSYGKAKESVLVLTQHFANLKIMSFEDQILIYQYLVDYFCEKTQVVFKPHPDDLLYYKKLFPESTVIQEKFPSELIPFIWDEKPNTIMTISSSGIANLKDDFEKMILFNSEFEREFKNIHKYYITLKYLNLINNNNESLIFGVGVNENLIQNLVNFSDVDFKNIEISSINSMFDIPENSILLIDDIEDYEMEDIHNFLKCIRKDIVIFFLDCKNEYKYYSLDNKHLFDFEAVIPIVIEKNKIKVDEFYENEKEEVIYLYSRKEGINYMIDEFVPKKILSNTGIELAVRKFTEEELKIKILEGRLEATEKRLLHYIKLTEELSTQLQSYNK
;
A
#
# COMPACT_ATOMS: atom_id res chain seq x y z
N MET A 1 -0.69 -19.89 -36.71
CA MET A 1 -1.24 -18.55 -36.41
C MET A 1 -1.52 -18.50 -34.91
N ILE A 2 -1.21 -17.39 -34.24
CA ILE A 2 -1.35 -17.20 -32.79
C ILE A 2 -2.34 -16.06 -32.52
N LEU A 3 -3.24 -16.24 -31.54
CA LEU A 3 -4.16 -15.20 -31.10
C LEU A 3 -3.78 -14.70 -29.71
N TYR A 4 -3.76 -13.39 -29.54
CA TYR A 4 -3.64 -12.72 -28.24
C TYR A 4 -4.91 -11.95 -27.91
N HIS A 5 -5.20 -11.82 -26.62
CA HIS A 5 -6.30 -11.02 -26.12
C HIS A 5 -5.85 -10.18 -24.92
N ALA A 6 -6.10 -8.86 -24.99
CA ALA A 6 -5.82 -7.91 -23.92
C ALA A 6 -6.88 -6.80 -23.83
N ILE A 7 -7.34 -6.49 -22.63
CA ILE A 7 -8.35 -5.46 -22.33
C ILE A 7 -7.78 -4.26 -21.58
N ASN A 8 -6.61 -4.38 -20.95
CA ASN A 8 -5.95 -3.30 -20.21
C ASN A 8 -4.44 -3.17 -20.55
N SER A 9 -3.78 -2.13 -20.05
CA SER A 9 -2.39 -1.81 -20.45
C SER A 9 -1.35 -2.80 -19.94
N TYR A 10 -1.56 -3.38 -18.75
CA TYR A 10 -0.68 -4.41 -18.19
C TYR A 10 -0.75 -5.68 -19.05
N GLN A 11 -1.96 -6.13 -19.36
CA GLN A 11 -2.18 -7.28 -20.24
C GLN A 11 -1.61 -7.07 -21.64
N LEU A 12 -1.76 -5.86 -22.21
CA LEU A 12 -1.19 -5.54 -23.51
C LEU A 12 0.34 -5.62 -23.48
N LEU A 13 0.98 -5.08 -22.42
CA LEU A 13 2.42 -5.21 -22.20
C LEU A 13 2.85 -6.68 -22.14
N THR A 14 2.13 -7.51 -21.37
CA THR A 14 2.36 -8.95 -21.29
C THR A 14 2.30 -9.63 -22.66
N CYS A 15 1.27 -9.35 -23.46
CA CYS A 15 1.14 -9.89 -24.81
C CYS A 15 2.29 -9.45 -25.72
N MET A 16 2.70 -8.18 -25.66
CA MET A 16 3.80 -7.64 -26.47
C MET A 16 5.13 -8.31 -26.15
N ILE A 17 5.44 -8.51 -24.87
CA ILE A 17 6.68 -9.17 -24.41
C ILE A 17 6.68 -10.63 -24.85
N HIS A 18 5.62 -11.38 -24.53
CA HIS A 18 5.53 -12.80 -24.88
C HIS A 18 5.60 -13.02 -26.39
N CYS A 19 4.93 -12.18 -27.17
CA CYS A 19 4.97 -12.19 -28.63
C CYS A 19 6.40 -12.08 -29.17
N LYS A 20 7.18 -11.12 -28.67
CA LYS A 20 8.57 -10.89 -29.13
C LYS A 20 9.51 -12.03 -28.75
N LEU A 21 9.32 -12.64 -27.58
CA LEU A 21 10.21 -13.69 -27.08
C LEU A 21 9.92 -15.07 -27.68
N ASN A 22 8.64 -15.42 -27.85
CA ASN A 22 8.25 -16.80 -28.14
C ASN A 22 7.71 -16.99 -29.56
N HIS A 23 7.22 -15.93 -30.20
CA HIS A 23 6.48 -16.04 -31.46
C HIS A 23 6.93 -15.05 -32.53
N GLU A 24 8.17 -14.56 -32.48
CA GLU A 24 8.67 -13.51 -33.38
C GLU A 24 8.38 -13.78 -34.87
N LYS A 25 8.46 -15.05 -35.30
CA LYS A 25 8.28 -15.48 -36.70
C LYS A 25 6.88 -15.98 -37.04
N ASP A 26 6.01 -16.16 -36.06
CA ASP A 26 4.65 -16.65 -36.29
C ASP A 26 3.73 -15.54 -36.79
N GLU A 27 2.72 -15.91 -37.55
CA GLU A 27 1.59 -15.03 -37.86
C GLU A 27 0.75 -14.82 -36.59
N LYS A 28 0.52 -13.57 -36.20
CA LYS A 28 -0.05 -13.18 -34.91
C LYS A 28 -1.18 -12.18 -35.08
N ILE A 29 -2.27 -12.39 -34.36
CA ILE A 29 -3.40 -11.48 -34.29
C ILE A 29 -3.61 -11.11 -32.82
N ILE A 30 -3.95 -9.85 -32.55
CA ILE A 30 -4.32 -9.40 -31.21
C ILE A 30 -5.72 -8.80 -31.20
N ILE A 31 -6.53 -9.24 -30.24
CA ILE A 31 -7.82 -8.66 -29.92
C ILE A 31 -7.62 -7.70 -28.75
N ILE A 32 -8.05 -6.45 -28.91
CA ILE A 32 -7.98 -5.42 -27.86
C ILE A 32 -9.34 -4.80 -27.55
N SER A 33 -9.52 -4.34 -26.32
CA SER A 33 -10.73 -3.59 -25.93
C SER A 33 -10.78 -2.18 -26.57
N ASN A 34 -11.99 -1.64 -26.75
CA ASN A 34 -12.16 -0.22 -27.09
C ASN A 34 -11.64 0.73 -26.00
N PHE A 35 -11.48 0.26 -24.75
CA PHE A 35 -10.85 1.04 -23.70
C PHE A 35 -9.36 1.29 -24.00
N LEU A 36 -8.66 0.27 -24.50
CA LEU A 36 -7.26 0.39 -24.91
C LEU A 36 -7.07 1.37 -26.06
N THR A 37 -7.97 1.42 -27.04
CA THR A 37 -7.87 2.36 -28.17
C THR A 37 -8.07 3.81 -27.74
N ARG A 38 -8.91 4.05 -26.73
CA ARG A 38 -9.09 5.38 -26.12
C ARG A 38 -7.87 5.81 -25.31
N LYS A 39 -7.24 4.87 -24.61
CA LYS A 39 -6.05 5.13 -23.79
C LYS A 39 -4.78 5.29 -24.62
N HIS A 40 -4.63 4.48 -25.66
CA HIS A 40 -3.48 4.41 -26.56
C HIS A 40 -3.97 4.61 -28.00
N SER A 41 -4.10 5.88 -28.41
CA SER A 41 -4.61 6.25 -29.74
C SER A 41 -3.71 5.76 -30.88
N ASN A 42 -2.46 5.42 -30.58
CA ASN A 42 -1.48 4.83 -31.48
C ASN A 42 -1.58 3.29 -31.56
N TYR A 43 -2.67 2.65 -31.10
CA TYR A 43 -2.83 1.19 -31.09
C TYR A 43 -2.53 0.49 -32.44
N ILE A 44 -2.74 1.15 -33.57
CA ILE A 44 -2.42 0.62 -34.91
C ILE A 44 -0.93 0.30 -35.05
N GLN A 45 -0.05 0.99 -34.29
CA GLN A 45 1.39 0.71 -34.26
C GLN A 45 1.72 -0.68 -33.72
N LEU A 46 0.78 -1.39 -33.07
CA LEU A 46 0.96 -2.80 -32.74
C LEU A 46 1.29 -3.64 -33.97
N GLU A 47 0.84 -3.22 -35.16
CA GLU A 47 1.19 -3.91 -36.41
C GLU A 47 2.68 -3.84 -36.73
N ASN A 48 3.31 -2.70 -36.43
CA ASN A 48 4.75 -2.52 -36.58
C ASN A 48 5.55 -3.24 -35.47
N LEU A 49 4.89 -3.60 -34.37
CA LEU A 49 5.51 -4.25 -33.21
C LEU A 49 5.48 -5.78 -33.28
N GLY A 50 4.91 -6.32 -34.37
CA GLY A 50 4.94 -7.73 -34.72
C GLY A 50 3.57 -8.36 -34.90
N PHE A 51 2.46 -7.67 -34.61
CA PHE A 51 1.13 -8.23 -34.82
C PHE A 51 0.69 -8.05 -36.27
N ASN A 52 0.29 -9.11 -36.97
CA ASN A 52 -0.13 -9.01 -38.37
C ASN A 52 -1.50 -8.33 -38.54
N LYS A 53 -2.32 -8.35 -37.48
CA LYS A 53 -3.65 -7.72 -37.47
C LYS A 53 -4.08 -7.37 -36.05
N VAL A 54 -4.69 -6.20 -35.89
CA VAL A 54 -5.33 -5.77 -34.65
C VAL A 54 -6.85 -5.78 -34.82
N ILE A 55 -7.56 -6.47 -33.93
CA ILE A 55 -9.02 -6.50 -33.88
C ILE A 55 -9.47 -5.73 -32.64
N VAL A 56 -10.32 -4.73 -32.83
CA VAL A 56 -10.88 -3.93 -31.72
C VAL A 56 -12.25 -4.48 -31.38
N LEU A 57 -12.46 -4.82 -30.11
CA LEU A 57 -13.77 -5.17 -29.58
C LEU A 57 -14.65 -3.93 -29.52
N ASN A 58 -15.87 -4.04 -30.01
CA ASN A 58 -16.90 -3.02 -29.84
C ASN A 58 -17.46 -3.07 -28.41
N GLU A 59 -18.52 -2.30 -28.13
CA GLU A 59 -19.23 -2.40 -26.85
C GLU A 59 -19.74 -3.83 -26.65
N VAL A 60 -19.32 -4.44 -25.55
CA VAL A 60 -19.61 -5.84 -25.25
C VAL A 60 -21.08 -5.96 -24.84
N PRO A 61 -21.80 -7.04 -25.23
CA PRO A 61 -23.21 -7.20 -24.89
C PRO A 61 -23.51 -7.09 -23.39
N GLU A 62 -24.64 -6.45 -23.06
CA GLU A 62 -25.16 -6.36 -21.70
C GLU A 62 -25.59 -7.73 -21.15
N ASN A 63 -25.98 -8.65 -22.03
CA ASN A 63 -26.42 -9.98 -21.67
C ASN A 63 -25.41 -11.06 -22.06
N VAL A 64 -25.10 -11.90 -21.08
CA VAL A 64 -24.21 -13.05 -21.20
C VAL A 64 -24.70 -14.09 -22.24
N SER A 65 -26.01 -14.13 -22.52
CA SER A 65 -26.58 -15.00 -23.55
C SER A 65 -26.02 -14.70 -24.94
N ASP A 66 -25.61 -13.46 -25.18
CA ASP A 66 -25.31 -12.95 -26.53
C ASP A 66 -23.80 -13.00 -26.81
N ILE A 67 -22.99 -13.43 -25.84
CA ILE A 67 -21.52 -13.54 -25.93
C ILE A 67 -21.09 -14.39 -27.13
N GLU A 68 -21.75 -15.52 -27.38
CA GLU A 68 -21.38 -16.44 -28.46
C GLU A 68 -21.61 -15.85 -29.84
N GLU A 69 -22.76 -15.19 -30.04
CA GLU A 69 -23.08 -14.52 -31.31
C GLU A 69 -22.16 -13.31 -31.51
N TYR A 70 -21.91 -12.52 -30.47
CA TYR A 70 -21.04 -11.36 -30.50
C TYR A 70 -19.62 -11.68 -31.00
N PHE A 71 -18.97 -12.68 -30.40
CA PHE A 71 -17.61 -13.05 -30.82
C PHE A 71 -17.60 -13.76 -32.18
N ASP A 72 -18.59 -14.61 -32.48
CA ASP A 72 -18.70 -15.25 -33.79
C ASP A 72 -18.82 -14.20 -34.91
N ASP A 73 -19.62 -13.15 -34.70
CA ASP A 73 -19.75 -12.04 -35.64
C ASP A 73 -18.44 -11.26 -35.79
N ILE A 74 -17.69 -11.04 -34.69
CA ILE A 74 -16.37 -10.41 -34.76
C ILE A 74 -15.41 -11.23 -35.62
N PHE A 75 -15.34 -12.55 -35.41
CA PHE A 75 -14.47 -13.43 -36.20
C PHE A 75 -14.89 -13.47 -37.67
N LYS A 76 -16.20 -13.59 -37.94
CA LYS A 76 -16.78 -13.61 -39.28
C LYS A 76 -16.52 -12.30 -40.03
N ASN A 77 -16.78 -11.15 -39.41
CA ASN A 77 -16.55 -9.83 -40.00
C ASN A 77 -15.08 -9.57 -40.30
N ASN A 78 -14.18 -10.21 -39.55
CA ASN A 78 -12.74 -10.14 -39.79
C ASN A 78 -12.21 -11.23 -40.73
N SER A 79 -13.07 -12.08 -41.29
CA SER A 79 -12.72 -13.22 -42.16
C SER A 79 -11.73 -14.18 -41.51
N ILE A 80 -11.89 -14.44 -40.22
CA ILE A 80 -11.03 -15.32 -39.42
C ILE A 80 -11.89 -16.44 -38.82
N SER A 81 -11.32 -17.65 -38.71
CA SER A 81 -11.91 -18.73 -37.92
C SER A 81 -11.11 -18.91 -36.64
N ILE A 82 -11.79 -18.96 -35.49
CA ILE A 82 -11.15 -19.20 -34.19
C ILE A 82 -10.44 -20.56 -34.12
N ASN A 83 -10.88 -21.54 -34.93
CA ASN A 83 -10.27 -22.87 -34.97
C ASN A 83 -8.98 -22.94 -35.80
N HIS A 84 -8.57 -21.85 -36.47
CA HIS A 84 -7.31 -21.82 -37.25
C HIS A 84 -6.10 -21.38 -36.41
N PHE A 85 -6.30 -20.97 -35.16
CA PHE A 85 -5.20 -20.60 -34.28
C PHE A 85 -4.59 -21.85 -33.65
N ASN A 86 -3.26 -21.93 -33.68
CA ASN A 86 -2.51 -23.00 -33.01
C ASN A 86 -2.55 -22.81 -31.49
N ASP A 87 -2.44 -21.55 -31.06
CA ASP A 87 -2.50 -21.14 -29.67
C ASP A 87 -3.28 -19.83 -29.55
N ILE A 88 -4.04 -19.76 -28.46
CA ILE A 88 -4.84 -18.61 -28.06
C ILE A 88 -4.36 -18.22 -26.66
N TYR A 89 -3.84 -17.01 -26.51
CA TYR A 89 -3.37 -16.46 -25.26
C TYR A 89 -4.34 -15.40 -24.76
N VAL A 90 -4.88 -15.62 -23.56
CA VAL A 90 -5.89 -14.77 -22.94
C VAL A 90 -5.30 -14.15 -21.69
N SER A 91 -5.01 -12.86 -21.74
CA SER A 91 -4.66 -12.10 -20.55
C SER A 91 -5.92 -11.72 -19.81
N GLY A 92 -6.10 -12.26 -18.60
CA GLY A 92 -7.34 -12.11 -17.84
C GLY A 92 -8.50 -12.91 -18.42
N ALA A 93 -8.60 -14.20 -18.09
CA ALA A 93 -9.71 -15.02 -18.61
C ALA A 93 -11.04 -14.78 -17.90
N ASN A 94 -11.06 -14.06 -16.78
CA ASN A 94 -12.25 -13.64 -16.04
C ASN A 94 -13.14 -12.61 -16.77
N GLY A 95 -12.93 -12.41 -18.08
CA GLY A 95 -13.77 -11.58 -18.94
C GLY A 95 -14.62 -12.38 -19.94
N PHE A 96 -15.38 -11.65 -20.76
CA PHE A 96 -16.30 -12.25 -21.73
C PHE A 96 -15.64 -13.14 -22.78
N PHE A 97 -14.38 -12.86 -23.17
CA PHE A 97 -13.66 -13.70 -24.13
C PHE A 97 -13.29 -15.07 -23.55
N GLY A 98 -12.90 -15.14 -22.27
CA GLY A 98 -12.69 -16.43 -21.60
C GLY A 98 -13.98 -17.25 -21.52
N ILE A 99 -15.10 -16.60 -21.17
CA ILE A 99 -16.43 -17.23 -21.19
C ILE A 99 -16.79 -17.76 -22.58
N TYR A 100 -16.55 -16.98 -23.64
CA TYR A 100 -16.78 -17.39 -25.02
C TYR A 100 -16.02 -18.68 -25.37
N LEU A 101 -14.71 -18.73 -25.08
CA LEU A 101 -13.88 -19.89 -25.35
C LEU A 101 -14.38 -21.12 -24.59
N CYS A 102 -14.80 -20.97 -23.33
CA CYS A 102 -15.39 -22.05 -22.55
C CYS A 102 -16.71 -22.56 -23.15
N LYS A 103 -17.61 -21.66 -23.56
CA LYS A 103 -18.89 -22.03 -24.19
C LYS A 103 -18.69 -22.77 -25.52
N ARG A 104 -17.68 -22.37 -26.30
CA ARG A 104 -17.31 -23.01 -27.57
C ARG A 104 -16.40 -24.23 -27.42
N ASN A 105 -16.02 -24.58 -26.18
CA ASN A 105 -15.11 -25.68 -25.87
C ASN A 105 -13.77 -25.56 -26.63
N ILE A 106 -13.19 -24.36 -26.64
CA ILE A 106 -11.93 -24.02 -27.29
C ILE A 106 -10.83 -23.96 -26.22
N GLU A 107 -9.70 -24.63 -26.50
CA GLU A 107 -8.53 -24.62 -25.61
C GLU A 107 -7.73 -23.33 -25.74
N PHE A 108 -7.19 -22.83 -24.62
CA PHE A 108 -6.42 -21.59 -24.59
C PHE A 108 -5.38 -21.58 -23.47
N ASN A 109 -4.51 -20.59 -23.49
CA ASN A 109 -3.50 -20.31 -22.48
C ASN A 109 -3.93 -19.05 -21.70
N LEU A 110 -3.78 -19.07 -20.38
CA LEU A 110 -4.13 -17.96 -19.49
C LEU A 110 -2.86 -17.17 -19.13
N PHE A 111 -2.86 -15.85 -19.27
CA PHE A 111 -1.96 -14.98 -18.49
C PHE A 111 -2.72 -14.44 -17.28
N GLU A 112 -2.07 -14.44 -16.12
CA GLU A 112 -2.63 -13.85 -14.91
C GLU A 112 -3.01 -12.38 -15.12
N GLU A 113 -4.09 -11.94 -14.45
CA GLU A 113 -4.62 -10.57 -14.57
C GLU A 113 -3.67 -9.52 -13.97
N SER A 114 -3.02 -9.88 -12.87
CA SER A 114 -2.04 -9.09 -12.13
C SER A 114 -1.13 -10.04 -11.36
N SER A 115 0.05 -9.54 -10.98
CA SER A 115 1.06 -10.37 -10.30
C SER A 115 0.53 -10.96 -8.99
N GLY A 116 0.61 -12.28 -8.84
CA GLY A 116 0.24 -12.96 -7.59
C GLY A 116 -1.24 -13.31 -7.46
N ILE A 117 -2.05 -13.07 -8.49
CA ILE A 117 -3.51 -13.15 -8.36
C ILE A 117 -4.08 -14.57 -8.46
N ILE A 118 -3.36 -15.49 -9.10
CA ILE A 118 -3.80 -16.87 -9.31
C ILE A 118 -4.01 -17.60 -7.97
N SER A 119 -3.14 -17.34 -7.00
CA SER A 119 -3.26 -17.86 -5.63
C SER A 119 -4.24 -17.07 -4.74
N ARG A 120 -4.75 -15.93 -5.23
CA ARG A 120 -5.61 -14.98 -4.49
C ARG A 120 -6.83 -14.53 -5.30
N PRO A 121 -7.62 -15.47 -5.90
CA PRO A 121 -8.71 -15.13 -6.80
C PRO A 121 -9.81 -14.27 -6.13
N GLU A 122 -9.95 -14.33 -4.81
CA GLU A 122 -10.87 -13.54 -4.02
C GLU A 122 -10.65 -12.02 -4.19
N LEU A 123 -9.41 -11.58 -4.39
CA LEU A 123 -9.11 -10.16 -4.59
C LEU A 123 -9.77 -9.64 -5.88
N LEU A 124 -9.70 -10.42 -6.97
CA LEU A 124 -10.36 -10.07 -8.24
C LEU A 124 -11.87 -10.13 -8.12
N ILE A 125 -12.40 -11.18 -7.49
CA ILE A 125 -13.84 -11.35 -7.31
C ILE A 125 -14.42 -10.14 -6.58
N ASN A 126 -13.79 -9.71 -5.48
CA ASN A 126 -14.24 -8.56 -4.68
C ASN A 126 -14.25 -7.25 -5.49
N ILE A 127 -13.26 -7.04 -6.36
CA ILE A 127 -13.22 -5.87 -7.26
C ILE A 127 -14.41 -5.91 -8.24
N GLU A 128 -14.78 -7.10 -8.70
CA GLU A 128 -15.84 -7.30 -9.70
C GLU A 128 -17.25 -7.42 -9.13
N GLU A 129 -17.46 -7.55 -7.82
CA GLU A 129 -18.78 -7.73 -7.19
C GLU A 129 -19.80 -6.65 -7.61
N ASN A 130 -19.32 -5.46 -7.96
CA ASN A 130 -20.15 -4.35 -8.43
C ASN A 130 -20.47 -4.37 -9.94
N LEU A 131 -19.93 -5.31 -10.72
CA LEU A 131 -19.86 -5.23 -12.20
C LEU A 131 -20.75 -6.23 -12.95
N SER A 132 -21.16 -7.38 -12.38
CA SER A 132 -22.29 -8.24 -12.82
C SER A 132 -22.24 -9.61 -12.11
N LEU A 133 -23.21 -9.90 -11.24
CA LEU A 133 -23.27 -11.17 -10.50
C LEU A 133 -23.29 -12.40 -11.43
N LYS A 134 -24.01 -12.32 -12.56
CA LYS A 134 -24.11 -13.44 -13.53
C LYS A 134 -22.77 -13.76 -14.20
N THR A 135 -21.96 -12.74 -14.48
CA THR A 135 -20.63 -12.92 -15.08
C THR A 135 -19.68 -13.58 -14.08
N ILE A 136 -19.70 -13.11 -12.82
CA ILE A 136 -18.90 -13.67 -11.73
C ILE A 136 -19.22 -15.15 -11.52
N ASP A 137 -20.51 -15.50 -11.45
CA ASP A 137 -20.94 -16.88 -11.24
C ASP A 137 -20.45 -17.82 -12.35
N LEU A 138 -20.45 -17.35 -13.61
CA LEU A 138 -19.92 -18.11 -14.73
C LEU A 138 -18.40 -18.24 -14.68
N CYS A 139 -17.69 -17.15 -14.41
CA CYS A 139 -16.23 -17.18 -14.27
C CYS A 139 -15.80 -18.13 -13.14
N LYS A 140 -16.53 -18.15 -12.01
CA LYS A 140 -16.34 -19.13 -10.92
C LYS A 140 -16.61 -20.55 -11.39
N THR A 141 -17.75 -20.78 -12.05
CA THR A 141 -18.15 -22.10 -12.56
C THR A 141 -17.12 -22.67 -13.54
N TYR A 142 -16.58 -21.80 -14.40
CA TYR A 142 -15.56 -22.17 -15.35
C TYR A 142 -14.14 -22.18 -14.77
N GLY A 143 -13.90 -21.76 -13.53
CA GLY A 143 -12.53 -21.70 -12.98
C GLY A 143 -11.62 -20.73 -13.75
N LEU A 144 -12.15 -19.55 -14.12
CA LEU A 144 -11.44 -18.54 -14.92
C LEU A 144 -10.61 -17.57 -14.06
N TYR A 145 -10.88 -17.47 -12.75
CA TYR A 145 -10.09 -16.64 -11.83
C TYR A 145 -8.79 -17.32 -11.38
N ASP A 146 -8.82 -18.65 -11.23
CA ASP A 146 -7.72 -19.45 -10.66
C ASP A 146 -7.10 -20.42 -11.67
N GLY A 147 -7.54 -20.39 -12.92
CA GLY A 147 -6.96 -21.20 -14.00
C GLY A 147 -7.35 -22.68 -13.99
N LYS A 148 -8.29 -23.11 -13.15
CA LYS A 148 -8.65 -24.54 -12.99
C LYS A 148 -9.46 -25.13 -14.15
N ASN A 149 -9.89 -24.33 -15.12
CA ASN A 149 -10.61 -24.87 -16.28
C ASN A 149 -9.77 -25.93 -17.01
N LYS A 150 -10.40 -27.04 -17.41
CA LYS A 150 -9.73 -28.08 -18.21
C LYS A 150 -9.27 -27.60 -19.59
N LEU A 151 -9.94 -26.59 -20.15
CA LEU A 151 -9.62 -25.99 -21.45
C LEU A 151 -8.42 -25.03 -21.38
N ILE A 152 -8.01 -24.64 -20.18
CA ILE A 152 -6.76 -23.89 -19.99
C ILE A 152 -5.62 -24.90 -20.06
N LYS A 153 -4.74 -24.74 -21.05
CA LYS A 153 -3.58 -25.61 -21.28
C LYS A 153 -2.43 -25.25 -20.35
N ASP A 154 -2.10 -23.96 -20.32
CA ASP A 154 -1.04 -23.36 -19.51
C ASP A 154 -1.56 -22.13 -18.76
N VAL A 155 -1.05 -21.92 -17.54
CA VAL A 155 -1.30 -20.74 -16.71
C VAL A 155 0.01 -19.97 -16.55
N TYR A 156 0.21 -18.92 -17.33
CA TYR A 156 1.36 -18.04 -17.24
C TYR A 156 1.18 -17.04 -16.10
N CYS A 157 2.00 -17.15 -15.06
CA CYS A 157 1.93 -16.30 -13.87
C CYS A 157 3.32 -16.04 -13.27
N ASN A 158 3.45 -14.94 -12.55
CA ASN A 158 4.63 -14.70 -11.72
C ASN A 158 4.57 -15.62 -10.50
N ILE A 159 5.21 -16.79 -10.60
CA ILE A 159 5.28 -17.79 -9.51
C ILE A 159 5.87 -17.16 -8.23
N ASN A 160 6.84 -16.26 -8.36
CA ASN A 160 7.53 -15.62 -7.23
C ASN A 160 6.63 -14.62 -6.46
N ALA A 161 5.48 -14.26 -7.02
CA ALA A 161 4.51 -13.36 -6.40
C ALA A 161 3.30 -14.10 -5.78
N GLN A 162 3.18 -15.41 -5.97
CA GLN A 162 2.09 -16.20 -5.41
C GLN A 162 2.27 -16.43 -3.90
N LEU A 163 1.21 -16.86 -3.22
CA LEU A 163 1.28 -17.26 -1.81
C LEU A 163 2.26 -18.42 -1.61
N GLU A 164 2.82 -18.51 -0.41
CA GLU A 164 3.67 -19.63 -0.01
C GLU A 164 2.92 -20.96 -0.17
N GLY A 165 3.60 -21.97 -0.72
CA GLY A 165 3.00 -23.28 -1.01
C GLY A 165 2.14 -23.33 -2.28
N PHE A 166 2.09 -22.26 -3.07
CA PHE A 166 1.40 -22.28 -4.37
C PHE A 166 1.98 -23.36 -5.30
N TYR A 167 1.09 -24.19 -5.84
CA TYR A 167 1.40 -25.19 -6.85
C TYR A 167 0.20 -25.35 -7.78
N GLU A 168 0.46 -25.27 -9.08
CA GLU A 168 -0.49 -25.58 -10.15
C GLU A 168 0.31 -26.28 -11.25
N GLU A 169 -0.13 -27.46 -11.69
CA GLU A 169 0.61 -28.31 -12.63
C GLU A 169 0.80 -27.60 -13.99
N LYS A 170 -0.18 -26.80 -14.38
CA LYS A 170 -0.17 -26.03 -15.64
C LYS A 170 0.57 -24.71 -15.52
N ALA A 171 1.07 -24.34 -14.33
CA ALA A 171 1.68 -23.04 -14.12
C ALA A 171 3.02 -22.93 -14.86
N LYS A 172 3.18 -21.85 -15.61
CA LYS A 172 4.42 -21.44 -16.27
C LYS A 172 4.87 -20.11 -15.71
N HIS A 173 6.10 -20.06 -15.23
CA HIS A 173 6.67 -18.82 -14.74
C HIS A 173 6.71 -17.76 -15.85
N PHE A 174 6.13 -16.61 -15.58
CA PHE A 174 6.18 -15.43 -16.44
C PHE A 174 6.21 -14.16 -15.57
N GLY A 175 7.40 -13.71 -15.19
CA GLY A 175 7.61 -12.42 -14.53
C GLY A 175 7.80 -11.31 -15.57
N VAL A 176 6.86 -10.37 -15.68
CA VAL A 176 6.89 -9.29 -16.71
C VAL A 176 8.23 -8.56 -16.75
N ILE A 177 8.79 -8.24 -15.59
CA ILE A 177 10.08 -7.58 -15.43
C ILE A 177 11.25 -8.47 -15.88
N GLU A 178 11.27 -9.73 -15.44
CA GLU A 178 12.29 -10.70 -15.82
C GLU A 178 12.31 -10.89 -17.34
N GLU A 179 11.14 -10.96 -17.97
CA GLU A 179 10.98 -11.10 -19.41
C GLU A 179 11.35 -9.81 -20.17
N LEU A 180 11.11 -8.62 -19.60
CA LEU A 180 11.62 -7.37 -20.14
C LEU A 180 13.16 -7.33 -20.13
N HIS A 181 13.81 -7.84 -19.07
CA HIS A 181 15.28 -7.94 -19.02
C HIS A 181 15.85 -8.84 -20.13
N ARG A 182 15.09 -9.85 -20.59
CA ARG A 182 15.49 -10.78 -21.65
C ARG A 182 15.40 -10.19 -23.07
N LEU A 183 14.55 -9.18 -23.28
CA LEU A 183 14.43 -8.52 -24.57
C LEU A 183 15.71 -7.72 -24.91
N SER A 184 16.01 -7.60 -26.21
CA SER A 184 17.06 -6.69 -26.67
C SER A 184 16.71 -5.24 -26.34
N SER A 185 17.72 -4.37 -26.22
CA SER A 185 17.47 -2.94 -25.97
C SER A 185 16.59 -2.30 -27.04
N ASP A 186 16.74 -2.70 -28.32
CA ASP A 186 15.89 -2.21 -29.40
C ASP A 186 14.43 -2.67 -29.23
N GLN A 187 14.23 -3.96 -28.93
CA GLN A 187 12.89 -4.51 -28.68
C GLN A 187 12.21 -3.85 -27.48
N ARG A 188 12.96 -3.58 -26.39
CA ARG A 188 12.45 -2.83 -25.23
C ARG A 188 12.09 -1.40 -25.60
N ASN A 189 12.97 -0.70 -26.33
CA ASN A 189 12.75 0.68 -26.74
C ASN A 189 11.50 0.83 -27.62
N ASP A 190 11.24 -0.14 -28.50
CA ASP A 190 10.01 -0.18 -29.29
C ASP A 190 8.75 -0.27 -28.41
N ILE A 191 8.78 -1.11 -27.37
CA ILE A 191 7.67 -1.25 -26.40
C ILE A 191 7.51 0.05 -25.59
N ILE A 192 8.60 0.62 -25.08
CA ILE A 192 8.59 1.87 -24.32
C ILE A 192 8.01 3.02 -25.15
N ALA A 193 8.44 3.12 -26.41
CA ALA A 193 7.96 4.13 -27.35
C ALA A 193 6.45 3.96 -27.65
N PHE A 194 5.96 2.73 -27.76
CA PHE A 194 4.54 2.46 -27.93
C PHE A 194 3.68 3.03 -26.79
N PHE A 195 4.13 2.90 -25.54
CA PHE A 195 3.42 3.46 -24.38
C PHE A 195 3.68 4.97 -24.18
N GLY A 196 4.32 5.64 -25.14
CA GLY A 196 4.51 7.08 -25.14
C GLY A 196 5.52 7.59 -24.11
N SER A 197 6.40 6.72 -23.61
CA SER A 197 7.48 7.12 -22.71
C SER A 197 8.77 7.38 -23.49
N LYS A 198 9.64 8.23 -22.92
CA LYS A 198 10.99 8.44 -23.43
C LYS A 198 11.86 7.24 -23.04
N SER A 199 12.79 6.89 -23.92
CA SER A 199 13.77 5.82 -23.66
C SER A 199 14.86 6.22 -22.66
N SER A 200 14.98 7.49 -22.29
CA SER A 200 15.89 7.93 -21.23
C SER A 200 15.46 9.22 -20.54
N TYR A 201 15.44 9.17 -19.20
CA TYR A 201 15.33 10.32 -18.28
C TYR A 201 16.69 10.74 -17.70
N GLY A 202 17.79 10.20 -18.22
CA GLY A 202 19.13 10.46 -17.71
C GLY A 202 19.46 9.65 -16.46
N LYS A 203 20.35 10.21 -15.62
CA LYS A 203 20.87 9.57 -14.41
C LYS A 203 20.12 10.05 -13.16
N ALA A 204 19.60 9.10 -12.39
CA ALA A 204 18.81 9.34 -11.19
C ALA A 204 19.21 8.42 -10.02
N LYS A 205 20.41 7.83 -10.03
CA LYS A 205 20.86 6.83 -9.06
C LYS A 205 20.64 7.23 -7.59
N GLU A 206 21.01 8.47 -7.23
CA GLU A 206 20.88 9.02 -5.88
C GLU A 206 19.50 9.66 -5.63
N SER A 207 18.43 9.02 -6.11
CA SER A 207 17.05 9.50 -5.96
C SER A 207 16.09 8.44 -5.41
N VAL A 208 14.95 8.90 -4.91
CA VAL A 208 13.81 8.07 -4.53
C VAL A 208 12.71 8.23 -5.58
N LEU A 209 12.29 7.11 -6.16
CA LEU A 209 11.09 7.05 -6.99
C LEU A 209 9.85 6.81 -6.12
N VAL A 210 8.91 7.74 -6.15
CA VAL A 210 7.62 7.63 -5.46
C VAL A 210 6.53 7.23 -6.46
N LEU A 211 5.99 6.02 -6.31
CA LEU A 211 4.78 5.61 -7.02
C LEU A 211 3.56 6.14 -6.28
N THR A 212 2.73 6.91 -6.98
CA THR A 212 1.55 7.52 -6.37
C THR A 212 0.29 6.70 -6.62
N GLN A 213 -0.74 6.99 -5.83
CA GLN A 213 -2.09 6.43 -5.98
C GLN A 213 -3.11 7.57 -5.90
N HIS A 214 -4.27 7.34 -6.51
CA HIS A 214 -5.35 8.31 -6.61
C HIS A 214 -6.36 8.12 -5.47
N PHE A 215 -5.88 8.16 -4.21
CA PHE A 215 -6.68 7.83 -3.03
C PHE A 215 -7.97 8.65 -2.90
N ALA A 216 -7.92 9.95 -3.22
CA ALA A 216 -9.09 10.83 -3.19
C ALA A 216 -10.13 10.41 -4.24
N ASN A 217 -9.70 10.02 -5.44
CA ASN A 217 -10.58 9.53 -6.49
C ASN A 217 -11.20 8.17 -6.11
N LEU A 218 -10.48 7.33 -5.36
CA LEU A 218 -10.98 6.08 -4.78
C LEU A 218 -11.85 6.28 -3.53
N LYS A 219 -12.00 7.53 -3.05
CA LYS A 219 -12.70 7.88 -1.80
C LYS A 219 -12.12 7.22 -0.54
N ILE A 220 -10.83 6.87 -0.58
CA ILE A 220 -10.10 6.33 0.57
C ILE A 220 -9.81 7.44 1.59
N MET A 221 -9.45 8.63 1.10
CA MET A 221 -9.21 9.82 1.93
C MET A 221 -9.64 11.11 1.21
N SER A 222 -9.58 12.25 1.89
CA SER A 222 -9.84 13.55 1.27
C SER A 222 -8.71 13.96 0.31
N PHE A 223 -8.97 14.94 -0.55
CA PHE A 223 -7.94 15.48 -1.44
C PHE A 223 -6.81 16.15 -0.65
N GLU A 224 -7.18 16.86 0.42
CA GLU A 224 -6.29 17.50 1.38
C GLU A 224 -5.41 16.47 2.11
N ASP A 225 -5.99 15.36 2.55
CA ASP A 225 -5.25 14.26 3.19
C ASP A 225 -4.30 13.58 2.20
N GLN A 226 -4.69 13.43 0.93
CA GLN A 226 -3.81 12.91 -0.11
C GLN A 226 -2.59 13.84 -0.32
N ILE A 227 -2.76 15.16 -0.23
CA ILE A 227 -1.62 16.08 -0.27
C ILE A 227 -0.73 15.88 0.96
N LEU A 228 -1.34 15.86 2.15
CA LEU A 228 -0.63 15.79 3.42
C LEU A 228 0.19 14.50 3.56
N ILE A 229 -0.36 13.35 3.18
CA ILE A 229 0.35 12.07 3.26
C ILE A 229 1.60 12.09 2.36
N TYR A 230 1.55 12.66 1.16
CA TYR A 230 2.74 12.78 0.31
C TYR A 230 3.73 13.84 0.82
N GLN A 231 3.27 14.92 1.46
CA GLN A 231 4.16 15.89 2.13
C GLN A 231 4.95 15.20 3.25
N TYR A 232 4.28 14.42 4.10
CA TYR A 232 4.94 13.63 5.13
C TYR A 232 5.94 12.63 4.57
N LEU A 233 5.58 11.91 3.50
CA LEU A 233 6.50 10.95 2.91
C LEU A 233 7.83 11.61 2.48
N VAL A 234 7.74 12.79 1.87
CA VAL A 234 8.94 13.52 1.46
C VAL A 234 9.70 14.05 2.68
N ASP A 235 9.02 14.68 3.64
CA ASP A 235 9.69 15.30 4.80
C ASP A 235 10.34 14.28 5.76
N TYR A 236 9.78 13.09 5.90
CA TYR A 236 10.33 12.05 6.79
C TYR A 236 11.35 11.14 6.13
N PHE A 237 11.18 10.82 4.85
CA PHE A 237 11.95 9.74 4.21
C PHE A 237 12.81 10.19 3.02
N CYS A 238 12.72 11.46 2.62
CA CYS A 238 13.46 12.00 1.47
C CYS A 238 14.29 13.26 1.81
N GLU A 239 14.50 13.56 3.09
CA GLU A 239 15.30 14.69 3.56
C GLU A 239 16.77 14.51 3.11
N LYS A 240 17.15 15.18 2.00
CA LYS A 240 18.46 15.15 1.27
C LYS A 240 18.53 14.25 0.03
N THR A 241 17.42 13.66 -0.40
CA THR A 241 17.40 12.83 -1.60
C THR A 241 16.57 13.49 -2.69
N GLN A 242 17.01 13.40 -3.94
CA GLN A 242 16.19 13.85 -5.08
C GLN A 242 14.92 12.99 -5.16
N VAL A 243 13.78 13.62 -5.39
CA VAL A 243 12.49 12.91 -5.45
C VAL A 243 12.00 12.88 -6.90
N VAL A 244 11.67 11.69 -7.37
CA VAL A 244 11.01 11.46 -8.65
C VAL A 244 9.60 10.94 -8.36
N PHE A 245 8.58 11.67 -8.77
CA PHE A 245 7.20 11.18 -8.72
C PHE A 245 6.83 10.50 -10.04
N LYS A 246 6.22 9.32 -9.93
CA LYS A 246 5.45 8.71 -11.02
C LYS A 246 3.98 8.68 -10.59
N PRO A 247 3.18 9.68 -11.02
CA PRO A 247 1.78 9.71 -10.67
C PRO A 247 1.00 8.53 -11.28
N HIS A 248 -0.03 8.07 -10.57
CA HIS A 248 -1.04 7.19 -11.15
C HIS A 248 -1.73 7.92 -12.33
N PRO A 249 -2.10 7.24 -13.44
CA PRO A 249 -2.74 7.88 -14.59
C PRO A 249 -4.00 8.72 -14.27
N ASP A 250 -4.71 8.35 -13.21
CA ASP A 250 -5.96 8.98 -12.76
C ASP A 250 -5.76 9.88 -11.53
N ASP A 251 -4.53 10.06 -11.07
CA ASP A 251 -4.21 10.98 -9.98
C ASP A 251 -4.22 12.42 -10.50
N LEU A 252 -4.92 13.30 -9.77
CA LEU A 252 -5.14 14.69 -10.14
C LEU A 252 -4.23 15.66 -9.36
N LEU A 253 -3.35 15.15 -8.49
CA LEU A 253 -2.45 15.99 -7.70
C LEU A 253 -1.41 16.73 -8.55
N TYR A 254 -1.17 17.98 -8.17
CA TYR A 254 -0.24 18.90 -8.83
C TYR A 254 1.18 18.79 -8.24
N TYR A 255 1.78 17.60 -8.24
CA TYR A 255 3.07 17.29 -7.61
C TYR A 255 4.17 18.31 -7.88
N LYS A 256 4.30 18.83 -9.11
CA LYS A 256 5.37 19.79 -9.44
C LYS A 256 5.22 21.13 -8.72
N LYS A 257 3.99 21.54 -8.37
CA LYS A 257 3.74 22.75 -7.57
C LYS A 257 3.89 22.47 -6.06
N LEU A 258 3.52 21.28 -5.59
CA LEU A 258 3.72 20.87 -4.18
C LEU A 258 5.21 20.67 -3.85
N PHE A 259 5.96 20.08 -4.78
CA PHE A 259 7.37 19.71 -4.64
C PHE A 259 8.19 20.30 -5.81
N PRO A 260 8.52 21.60 -5.78
CA PRO A 260 9.18 22.29 -6.91
C PRO A 260 10.52 21.68 -7.33
N GLU A 261 11.27 21.12 -6.38
CA GLU A 261 12.57 20.49 -6.62
C GLU A 261 12.45 19.04 -7.16
N SER A 262 11.24 18.48 -7.23
CA SER A 262 11.04 17.11 -7.71
C SER A 262 11.04 17.00 -9.24
N THR A 263 11.35 15.81 -9.73
CA THR A 263 11.04 15.39 -11.11
C THR A 263 9.69 14.69 -11.12
N VAL A 264 8.85 14.95 -12.12
CA VAL A 264 7.55 14.28 -12.26
C VAL A 264 7.43 13.64 -13.63
N ILE A 265 7.22 12.33 -13.66
CA ILE A 265 7.01 11.53 -14.86
C ILE A 265 5.52 11.54 -15.20
N GLN A 266 5.11 12.46 -16.06
CA GLN A 266 3.70 12.69 -16.42
C GLN A 266 3.18 11.64 -17.41
N GLU A 267 4.09 10.96 -18.10
CA GLU A 267 3.81 9.97 -19.12
C GLU A 267 3.03 8.78 -18.52
N LYS A 268 2.00 8.35 -19.25
CA LYS A 268 1.07 7.29 -18.85
C LYS A 268 1.48 5.94 -19.45
N PHE A 269 2.40 5.26 -18.80
CA PHE A 269 2.85 3.93 -19.18
C PHE A 269 2.80 2.95 -17.99
N PRO A 270 2.76 1.63 -18.22
CA PRO A 270 2.79 0.62 -17.15
C PRO A 270 4.04 0.75 -16.28
N SER A 271 3.89 0.64 -14.95
CA SER A 271 4.99 0.84 -14.00
C SER A 271 6.14 -0.16 -14.22
N GLU A 272 5.88 -1.31 -14.83
CA GLU A 272 6.90 -2.32 -15.17
C GLU A 272 7.96 -1.80 -16.17
N LEU A 273 7.69 -0.72 -16.91
CA LEU A 273 8.68 -0.14 -17.81
C LEU A 273 9.65 0.82 -17.11
N ILE A 274 9.37 1.19 -15.86
CA ILE A 274 10.15 2.17 -15.10
C ILE A 274 11.64 1.82 -15.01
N PRO A 275 12.06 0.57 -14.76
CA PRO A 275 13.49 0.25 -14.66
C PRO A 275 14.27 0.53 -15.95
N PHE A 276 13.58 0.60 -17.09
CA PHE A 276 14.18 0.63 -18.43
C PHE A 276 14.16 2.02 -19.09
N ILE A 277 13.61 3.04 -18.44
CA ILE A 277 13.53 4.41 -18.98
C ILE A 277 14.67 5.32 -18.48
N TRP A 278 15.74 4.76 -17.91
CA TRP A 278 16.84 5.50 -17.30
C TRP A 278 18.20 5.10 -17.88
N ASP A 279 19.14 6.04 -17.88
CA ASP A 279 20.57 5.69 -18.05
C ASP A 279 21.10 5.08 -16.75
N GLU A 280 20.72 5.66 -15.61
CA GLU A 280 20.95 5.12 -14.27
C GLU A 280 19.67 5.32 -13.44
N LYS A 281 18.94 4.25 -13.18
CA LYS A 281 17.65 4.29 -12.47
C LYS A 281 17.80 4.72 -11.00
N PRO A 282 16.73 5.22 -10.36
CA PRO A 282 16.69 5.43 -8.92
C PRO A 282 17.08 4.17 -8.14
N ASN A 283 17.84 4.36 -7.05
CA ASN A 283 18.22 3.24 -6.18
C ASN A 283 17.10 2.84 -5.22
N THR A 284 16.25 3.79 -4.83
CA THR A 284 15.16 3.57 -3.88
C THR A 284 13.81 3.73 -4.57
N ILE A 285 12.88 2.81 -4.29
CA ILE A 285 11.46 2.94 -4.64
C ILE A 285 10.63 3.08 -3.37
N MET A 286 9.63 3.97 -3.40
CA MET A 286 8.71 4.24 -2.31
C MET A 286 7.26 4.20 -2.80
N THR A 287 6.40 3.56 -2.04
CA THR A 287 4.96 3.50 -2.31
C THR A 287 4.17 3.26 -1.04
N ILE A 288 2.94 3.78 -0.99
CA ILE A 288 2.04 3.51 0.13
C ILE A 288 1.42 2.11 0.01
N SER A 289 0.78 1.79 -1.12
CA SER A 289 0.09 0.49 -1.29
C SER A 289 -0.12 0.11 -2.76
N SER A 290 0.69 0.66 -3.68
CA SER A 290 0.61 0.34 -5.11
C SER A 290 0.85 -1.14 -5.39
N SER A 291 -0.09 -1.79 -6.08
CA SER A 291 0.02 -3.19 -6.51
C SER A 291 1.17 -3.44 -7.51
N GLY A 292 1.62 -2.40 -8.23
CA GLY A 292 2.73 -2.50 -9.18
C GLY A 292 4.07 -2.84 -8.53
N ILE A 293 4.19 -2.68 -7.20
CA ILE A 293 5.43 -2.98 -6.49
C ILE A 293 5.80 -4.47 -6.52
N ALA A 294 4.81 -5.36 -6.61
CA ALA A 294 5.05 -6.81 -6.62
C ALA A 294 5.97 -7.23 -7.78
N ASN A 295 5.86 -6.55 -8.92
CA ASN A 295 6.72 -6.78 -10.08
C ASN A 295 8.07 -6.07 -9.97
N LEU A 296 8.16 -4.92 -9.29
CA LEU A 296 9.32 -4.03 -9.31
C LEU A 296 10.33 -4.28 -8.18
N LYS A 297 9.96 -5.02 -7.13
CA LYS A 297 10.75 -5.15 -5.89
C LYS A 297 12.22 -5.57 -6.12
N ASP A 298 12.47 -6.44 -7.09
CA ASP A 298 13.79 -7.03 -7.33
C ASP A 298 14.69 -6.13 -8.19
N ASP A 299 14.13 -5.06 -8.78
CA ASP A 299 14.86 -4.10 -9.60
C ASP A 299 15.39 -2.91 -8.79
N PHE A 300 15.08 -2.74 -7.51
CA PHE A 300 15.54 -1.60 -6.70
C PHE A 300 16.42 -2.05 -5.54
N GLU A 301 17.44 -1.26 -5.19
CA GLU A 301 18.37 -1.59 -4.10
C GLU A 301 17.70 -1.43 -2.73
N LYS A 302 16.81 -0.44 -2.61
CA LYS A 302 16.10 -0.11 -1.38
C LYS A 302 14.61 0.08 -1.66
N MET A 303 13.79 -0.30 -0.70
CA MET A 303 12.35 -0.17 -0.78
C MET A 303 11.79 0.43 0.50
N ILE A 304 10.96 1.46 0.35
CA ILE A 304 10.18 2.07 1.44
C ILE A 304 8.71 1.78 1.15
N LEU A 305 8.21 0.70 1.74
CA LEU A 305 6.87 0.18 1.47
C LEU A 305 6.00 0.40 2.68
N PHE A 306 4.84 1.03 2.47
CA PHE A 306 3.79 1.07 3.48
C PHE A 306 2.68 0.06 3.16
N ASN A 307 1.56 0.17 3.85
CA ASN A 307 0.38 -0.67 3.69
C ASN A 307 -0.91 0.17 3.86
N SER A 308 -2.06 -0.49 3.79
CA SER A 308 -3.37 0.17 3.96
C SER A 308 -3.61 0.68 5.39
N GLU A 309 -2.88 0.19 6.37
CA GLU A 309 -2.89 0.70 7.75
C GLU A 309 -2.32 2.12 7.80
N PHE A 310 -1.19 2.36 7.12
CA PHE A 310 -0.61 3.68 7.00
C PHE A 310 -1.57 4.69 6.33
N GLU A 311 -2.37 4.27 5.34
CA GLU A 311 -3.38 5.16 4.72
C GLU A 311 -4.35 5.76 5.75
N ARG A 312 -4.69 4.99 6.79
CA ARG A 312 -5.61 5.40 7.86
C ARG A 312 -4.91 6.16 8.97
N GLU A 313 -3.64 5.85 9.22
CA GLU A 313 -2.90 6.26 10.41
C GLU A 313 -1.77 7.24 10.16
N PHE A 314 -1.52 7.67 8.93
CA PHE A 314 -0.34 8.49 8.58
C PHE A 314 -0.21 9.77 9.44
N LYS A 315 -1.33 10.34 9.91
CA LYS A 315 -1.36 11.50 10.81
C LYS A 315 -0.67 11.27 12.15
N ASN A 316 -0.50 10.01 12.54
CA ASN A 316 0.14 9.61 13.79
C ASN A 316 1.67 9.59 13.71
N ILE A 317 2.26 9.81 12.52
CA ILE A 317 3.70 9.70 12.28
C ILE A 317 4.54 10.56 13.23
N HIS A 318 4.03 11.71 13.68
CA HIS A 318 4.72 12.59 14.61
C HIS A 318 4.94 11.92 15.97
N LYS A 319 3.90 11.27 16.52
CA LYS A 319 4.00 10.52 17.78
C LYS A 319 5.00 9.37 17.69
N TYR A 320 4.97 8.62 16.59
CA TYR A 320 5.91 7.54 16.33
C TYR A 320 7.35 8.05 16.22
N TYR A 321 7.57 9.10 15.43
CA TYR A 321 8.89 9.71 15.24
C TYR A 321 9.49 10.25 16.54
N ILE A 322 8.73 11.02 17.33
CA ILE A 322 9.21 11.57 18.60
C ILE A 322 9.49 10.46 19.61
N THR A 323 8.62 9.45 19.69
CA THR A 323 8.85 8.28 20.54
C THR A 323 10.16 7.58 20.18
N LEU A 324 10.45 7.38 18.90
CA LEU A 324 11.72 6.77 18.47
C LEU A 324 12.95 7.61 18.83
N LYS A 325 12.87 8.95 18.81
CA LYS A 325 13.96 9.82 19.29
C LYS A 325 14.21 9.66 20.79
N TYR A 326 13.15 9.54 21.61
CA TYR A 326 13.29 9.27 23.04
C TYR A 326 13.74 7.84 23.32
N LEU A 327 13.30 6.86 22.54
CA LEU A 327 13.76 5.48 22.67
C LEU A 327 15.26 5.37 22.42
N ASN A 328 15.77 6.06 21.40
CA ASN A 328 17.20 6.15 21.16
C ASN A 328 17.92 6.72 22.39
N LEU A 329 17.43 7.84 22.94
CA LEU A 329 18.02 8.46 24.13
C LEU A 329 18.05 7.51 25.34
N ILE A 330 16.94 6.83 25.63
CA ILE A 330 16.76 5.98 26.82
C ILE A 330 17.50 4.65 26.66
N ASN A 331 17.50 4.06 25.46
CA ASN A 331 18.09 2.76 25.18
C ASN A 331 19.42 2.83 24.43
N ASN A 332 20.18 3.92 24.58
CA ASN A 332 21.44 4.15 23.87
C ASN A 332 22.47 3.00 24.02
N ASN A 333 22.43 2.23 25.10
CA ASN A 333 23.33 1.09 25.34
C ASN A 333 22.77 -0.25 24.83
N ASN A 334 21.56 -0.28 24.24
CA ASN A 334 20.85 -1.48 23.81
C ASN A 334 20.70 -2.56 24.90
N GLU A 335 20.50 -2.12 26.16
CA GLU A 335 20.36 -3.02 27.31
C GLU A 335 18.91 -3.46 27.55
N SER A 336 17.94 -2.69 27.06
CA SER A 336 16.51 -3.00 27.22
C SER A 336 15.94 -3.61 25.94
N LEU A 337 15.11 -4.64 26.10
CA LEU A 337 14.29 -5.19 25.02
C LEU A 337 13.13 -4.25 24.71
N ILE A 338 12.78 -4.10 23.43
CA ILE A 338 11.71 -3.21 22.98
C ILE A 338 10.56 -4.04 22.43
N PHE A 339 9.36 -3.76 22.92
CA PHE A 339 8.15 -4.46 22.51
C PHE A 339 7.07 -3.49 22.05
N GLY A 340 6.34 -3.88 21.00
CA GLY A 340 5.20 -3.14 20.47
C GLY A 340 3.89 -3.83 20.79
N VAL A 341 2.89 -3.06 21.21
CA VAL A 341 1.52 -3.53 21.43
C VAL A 341 0.58 -2.60 20.67
N GLY A 342 -0.10 -3.13 19.65
CA GLY A 342 -1.04 -2.36 18.86
C GLY A 342 -0.39 -1.23 18.06
N VAL A 343 0.90 -1.35 17.77
CA VAL A 343 1.67 -0.32 17.07
C VAL A 343 1.79 -0.62 15.58
N ASN A 344 1.90 0.44 14.78
CA ASN A 344 2.16 0.31 13.35
C ASN A 344 3.64 -0.08 13.10
N GLU A 345 3.92 -1.37 13.12
CA GLU A 345 5.29 -1.92 13.01
C GLU A 345 5.97 -1.51 11.70
N ASN A 346 5.21 -1.47 10.59
CA ASN A 346 5.72 -1.08 9.29
C ASN A 346 6.19 0.39 9.28
N LEU A 347 5.40 1.30 9.87
CA LEU A 347 5.78 2.71 10.00
C LEU A 347 7.03 2.86 10.86
N ILE A 348 7.12 2.16 11.98
CA ILE A 348 8.30 2.20 12.84
C ILE A 348 9.54 1.73 12.07
N GLN A 349 9.44 0.58 11.39
CA GLN A 349 10.56 0.04 10.63
C GLN A 349 11.03 1.00 9.53
N ASN A 350 10.10 1.65 8.84
CA ASN A 350 10.42 2.66 7.84
C ASN A 350 11.09 3.90 8.45
N LEU A 351 10.61 4.39 9.60
CA LEU A 351 11.22 5.52 10.32
C LEU A 351 12.66 5.17 10.76
N VAL A 352 12.88 3.99 11.32
CA VAL A 352 14.21 3.55 11.77
C VAL A 352 15.18 3.41 10.60
N ASN A 353 14.74 2.88 9.46
CA ASN A 353 15.63 2.57 8.35
C ASN A 353 15.87 3.74 7.40
N PHE A 354 14.92 4.66 7.28
CA PHE A 354 14.91 5.64 6.18
C PHE A 354 14.70 7.10 6.62
N SER A 355 14.45 7.37 7.90
CA SER A 355 14.39 8.74 8.42
C SER A 355 15.70 9.17 9.09
N ASP A 356 15.71 10.37 9.68
CA ASP A 356 16.83 10.92 10.44
C ASP A 356 16.89 10.43 11.91
N VAL A 357 16.08 9.43 12.27
CA VAL A 357 16.19 8.74 13.55
C VAL A 357 17.49 7.92 13.58
N ASP A 358 18.52 8.41 14.29
CA ASP A 358 19.80 7.70 14.47
C ASP A 358 19.68 6.61 15.55
N PHE A 359 18.78 5.65 15.33
CA PHE A 359 18.53 4.55 16.28
C PHE A 359 18.88 3.22 15.62
N LYS A 360 19.95 2.57 16.08
CA LYS A 360 20.53 1.39 15.44
C LYS A 360 20.10 0.10 16.12
N ASN A 361 19.69 -0.88 15.32
CA ASN A 361 19.38 -2.26 15.71
C ASN A 361 18.19 -2.38 16.69
N ILE A 362 17.06 -1.75 16.37
CA ILE A 362 15.81 -2.11 17.04
C ILE A 362 15.28 -3.39 16.40
N GLU A 363 15.01 -4.39 17.23
CA GLU A 363 14.09 -5.47 16.92
C GLU A 363 12.86 -5.29 17.81
N ILE A 364 11.75 -4.79 17.23
CA ILE A 364 10.49 -4.69 17.96
C ILE A 364 9.87 -6.07 17.92
N SER A 365 9.81 -6.70 19.08
CA SER A 365 9.10 -7.97 19.21
C SER A 365 7.62 -7.69 19.44
N SER A 366 6.77 -8.38 18.66
CA SER A 366 5.36 -8.50 19.01
C SER A 366 5.22 -9.42 20.21
N ILE A 367 4.19 -9.19 21.02
CA ILE A 367 3.94 -9.95 22.24
C ILE A 367 2.65 -10.75 22.11
N ASN A 368 2.73 -12.06 22.35
CA ASN A 368 1.57 -12.94 22.46
C ASN A 368 0.84 -12.80 23.80
N SER A 369 1.56 -12.48 24.89
CA SER A 369 0.99 -12.21 26.22
C SER A 369 1.79 -11.15 26.96
N MET A 370 1.10 -10.09 27.45
CA MET A 370 1.75 -9.02 28.23
C MET A 370 2.41 -9.54 29.52
N PHE A 371 2.06 -10.73 30.00
CA PHE A 371 2.65 -11.30 31.22
C PHE A 371 4.06 -11.88 31.01
N ASP A 372 4.46 -12.11 29.75
CA ASP A 372 5.76 -12.71 29.40
C ASP A 372 6.89 -11.68 29.22
N ILE A 373 6.62 -10.40 29.51
CA ILE A 373 7.60 -9.32 29.32
C ILE A 373 8.75 -9.45 30.34
N PRO A 374 10.02 -9.52 29.88
CA PRO A 374 11.18 -9.60 30.75
C PRO A 374 11.35 -8.36 31.65
N GLU A 375 12.03 -8.55 32.77
CA GLU A 375 12.54 -7.43 33.57
C GLU A 375 13.54 -6.62 32.71
N ASN A 376 13.53 -5.29 32.82
CA ASN A 376 14.29 -4.36 31.96
C ASN A 376 13.82 -4.29 30.50
N SER A 377 12.54 -3.96 30.28
CA SER A 377 11.95 -3.80 28.94
C SER A 377 11.36 -2.40 28.72
N ILE A 378 11.26 -2.00 27.46
CA ILE A 378 10.54 -0.80 27.02
C ILE A 378 9.35 -1.22 26.16
N LEU A 379 8.17 -0.68 26.45
CA LEU A 379 6.94 -0.97 25.72
C LEU A 379 6.47 0.27 24.97
N LEU A 380 6.04 0.07 23.73
CA LEU A 380 5.21 1.01 23.00
C LEU A 380 3.79 0.47 22.95
N ILE A 381 2.83 1.26 23.42
CA ILE A 381 1.41 0.90 23.45
C ILE A 381 0.63 1.95 22.67
N ASP A 382 -0.11 1.53 21.65
CA ASP A 382 -0.97 2.40 20.85
C ASP A 382 -2.41 1.86 20.79
N ASP A 383 -2.78 1.19 19.69
CA ASP A 383 -4.14 0.73 19.45
C ASP A 383 -4.39 -0.69 19.97
N ILE A 384 -4.99 -0.77 21.14
CA ILE A 384 -5.24 -2.02 21.86
C ILE A 384 -6.63 -2.62 21.59
N GLU A 385 -7.21 -2.40 20.40
CA GLU A 385 -8.52 -2.95 20.03
C GLU A 385 -8.60 -4.48 20.04
N ASP A 386 -7.54 -5.15 19.63
CA ASP A 386 -7.50 -6.61 19.55
C ASP A 386 -7.20 -7.31 20.88
N TYR A 387 -7.02 -6.54 21.96
CA TYR A 387 -6.65 -7.05 23.28
C TYR A 387 -7.82 -6.95 24.26
N GLU A 388 -8.00 -8.00 25.06
CA GLU A 388 -8.95 -7.98 26.17
C GLU A 388 -8.55 -6.89 27.17
N MET A 389 -9.44 -5.92 27.38
CA MET A 389 -9.18 -4.76 28.24
C MET A 389 -8.79 -5.16 29.67
N GLU A 390 -9.34 -6.29 30.16
CA GLU A 390 -9.03 -6.85 31.47
C GLU A 390 -7.57 -7.30 31.57
N ASP A 391 -7.01 -7.91 30.51
CA ASP A 391 -5.61 -8.36 30.48
C ASP A 391 -4.65 -7.18 30.53
N ILE A 392 -4.94 -6.11 29.79
CA ILE A 392 -4.15 -4.88 29.78
C ILE A 392 -4.17 -4.25 31.16
N HIS A 393 -5.36 -4.11 31.76
CA HIS A 393 -5.48 -3.50 33.09
C HIS A 393 -4.81 -4.36 34.16
N ASN A 394 -4.88 -5.69 34.06
CA ASN A 394 -4.20 -6.61 34.97
C ASN A 394 -2.67 -6.56 34.82
N PHE A 395 -2.16 -6.50 33.59
CA PHE A 395 -0.74 -6.27 33.32
C PHE A 395 -0.26 -4.96 33.93
N LEU A 396 -0.96 -3.86 33.64
CA LEU A 396 -0.64 -2.52 34.11
C LEU A 396 -0.66 -2.44 35.66
N LYS A 397 -1.61 -3.12 36.34
CA LYS A 397 -1.65 -3.22 37.82
C LYS A 397 -0.40 -3.86 38.42
N CYS A 398 0.22 -4.79 37.70
CA CYS A 398 1.35 -5.60 38.18
C CYS A 398 2.70 -5.13 37.60
N ILE A 399 2.76 -3.91 37.07
CA ILE A 399 3.95 -3.42 36.38
C ILE A 399 5.17 -3.33 37.31
N ARG A 400 6.29 -3.88 36.84
CA ARG A 400 7.56 -3.91 37.56
C ARG A 400 8.26 -2.54 37.45
N LYS A 401 9.13 -2.21 38.42
CA LYS A 401 9.80 -0.89 38.49
C LYS A 401 10.72 -0.59 37.30
N ASP A 402 11.31 -1.63 36.72
CA ASP A 402 12.31 -1.51 35.64
C ASP A 402 11.68 -1.54 34.24
N ILE A 403 10.38 -1.29 34.13
CA ILE A 403 9.67 -1.20 32.86
C ILE A 403 9.44 0.28 32.51
N VAL A 404 9.67 0.63 31.26
CA VAL A 404 9.35 1.94 30.68
C VAL A 404 8.22 1.73 29.67
N ILE A 405 7.18 2.57 29.70
CA ILE A 405 6.06 2.46 28.74
C ILE A 405 5.79 3.79 28.07
N PHE A 406 5.75 3.80 26.75
CA PHE A 406 5.21 4.88 25.93
C PHE A 406 3.76 4.57 25.56
N PHE A 407 2.82 5.40 26.03
CA PHE A 407 1.44 5.39 25.58
C PHE A 407 1.26 6.43 24.47
N LEU A 408 1.14 5.95 23.24
CA LEU A 408 0.99 6.78 22.03
C LEU A 408 -0.44 7.32 21.89
N ASP A 409 -1.44 6.48 22.14
CA ASP A 409 -2.87 6.84 22.11
C ASP A 409 -3.29 7.61 20.84
N CYS A 410 -2.93 7.08 19.68
CA CYS A 410 -3.18 7.75 18.41
C CYS A 410 -4.67 7.95 18.12
N LYS A 411 -5.55 7.08 18.64
CA LYS A 411 -7.01 7.22 18.54
C LYS A 411 -7.61 8.17 19.58
N ASN A 412 -6.85 8.65 20.56
CA ASN A 412 -7.31 9.48 21.69
C ASN A 412 -8.52 8.85 22.39
N GLU A 413 -8.38 7.56 22.72
CA GLU A 413 -9.39 6.78 23.41
C GLU A 413 -8.99 6.42 24.84
N TYR A 414 -7.71 6.58 25.17
CA TYR A 414 -7.18 6.40 26.53
C TYR A 414 -7.55 5.04 27.14
N LYS A 415 -7.65 3.99 26.31
CA LYS A 415 -8.08 2.64 26.71
C LYS A 415 -7.18 2.02 27.81
N TYR A 416 -5.93 2.47 27.91
CA TYR A 416 -4.99 2.08 28.95
C TYR A 416 -5.29 2.69 30.33
N TYR A 417 -6.16 3.70 30.44
CA TYR A 417 -6.53 4.32 31.70
C TYR A 417 -7.84 3.75 32.27
N SER A 418 -7.81 3.37 33.54
CA SER A 418 -8.97 2.95 34.31
C SER A 418 -8.88 3.42 35.77
N LEU A 419 -10.01 3.40 36.48
CA LEU A 419 -10.02 3.72 37.92
C LEU A 419 -9.12 2.77 38.72
N ASP A 420 -9.01 1.52 38.30
CA ASP A 420 -8.24 0.52 39.01
C ASP A 420 -6.72 0.69 38.87
N ASN A 421 -6.27 1.28 37.75
CA ASN A 421 -4.86 1.54 37.48
C ASN A 421 -4.50 3.04 37.54
N LYS A 422 -5.38 3.87 38.12
CA LYS A 422 -5.16 5.32 38.30
C LYS A 422 -3.82 5.66 38.97
N HIS A 423 -3.32 4.79 39.86
CA HIS A 423 -2.04 4.93 40.54
C HIS A 423 -0.82 4.90 39.60
N LEU A 424 -0.99 4.40 38.37
CA LEU A 424 0.05 4.47 37.34
C LEU A 424 0.20 5.88 36.78
N PHE A 425 -0.89 6.64 36.78
CA PHE A 425 -0.94 8.03 36.33
C PHE A 425 -0.79 9.01 37.49
N ASP A 426 -0.07 8.58 38.54
CA ASP A 426 0.41 9.47 39.59
C ASP A 426 1.53 10.36 39.06
N PHE A 427 1.58 11.61 39.53
CA PHE A 427 2.45 12.66 39.01
C PHE A 427 3.96 12.36 39.09
N GLU A 428 4.36 11.36 39.89
CA GLU A 428 5.75 10.96 40.05
C GLU A 428 6.21 9.92 39.01
N ALA A 429 5.28 9.23 38.35
CA ALA A 429 5.57 8.09 37.48
C ALA A 429 5.25 8.31 36.00
N VAL A 430 4.43 9.31 35.67
CA VAL A 430 4.04 9.62 34.27
C VAL A 430 4.50 11.02 33.87
N ILE A 431 5.08 11.10 32.68
CA ILE A 431 5.57 12.33 32.06
C ILE A 431 4.83 12.53 30.74
N PRO A 432 4.01 13.59 30.59
CA PRO A 432 3.45 13.96 29.31
C PRO A 432 4.51 14.61 28.43
N ILE A 433 4.74 14.04 27.25
CA ILE A 433 5.57 14.58 26.18
C ILE A 433 4.61 15.26 25.19
N VAL A 434 4.62 16.59 25.14
CA VAL A 434 3.73 17.36 24.26
C VAL A 434 4.50 17.82 23.03
N ILE A 435 3.98 17.41 21.87
CA ILE A 435 4.48 17.75 20.55
C ILE A 435 3.71 18.97 20.05
N GLU A 436 4.40 20.09 19.89
CA GLU A 436 3.87 21.29 19.27
C GLU A 436 4.12 21.26 17.76
N LYS A 437 3.12 21.73 17.00
CA LYS A 437 3.17 21.88 15.54
C LYS A 437 3.12 23.35 15.20
N ASN A 438 4.28 23.97 15.04
CA ASN A 438 4.38 25.39 14.76
C ASN A 438 4.35 25.64 13.26
N LYS A 439 3.33 26.34 12.76
CA LYS A 439 3.22 26.67 11.34
C LYS A 439 4.32 27.62 10.89
N ILE A 440 5.05 27.24 9.84
CA ILE A 440 6.12 28.04 9.23
C ILE A 440 5.70 28.60 7.86
N LYS A 441 4.84 27.90 7.12
CA LYS A 441 4.40 28.28 5.76
C LYS A 441 2.90 28.50 5.69
N VAL A 442 2.45 29.46 4.89
CA VAL A 442 1.02 29.80 4.71
C VAL A 442 0.37 29.02 3.55
N ASP A 443 1.08 28.87 2.43
CA ASP A 443 0.53 28.26 1.20
C ASP A 443 0.60 26.74 1.20
N GLU A 444 -0.43 26.08 0.66
CA GLU A 444 -0.57 24.61 0.56
C GLU A 444 -0.38 23.90 1.92
N PHE A 445 -0.96 24.50 2.95
CA PHE A 445 -0.93 24.02 4.33
C PHE A 445 -2.18 23.20 4.66
N TYR A 446 -2.00 21.91 4.85
CA TYR A 446 -3.08 20.94 5.11
C TYR A 446 -3.00 20.28 6.49
N GLU A 447 -1.92 20.54 7.22
CA GLU A 447 -1.73 20.11 8.59
C GLU A 447 -2.61 20.91 9.56
N ASN A 448 -2.85 20.37 10.76
CA ASN A 448 -3.45 21.13 11.85
C ASN A 448 -2.40 21.56 12.87
N GLU A 449 -2.66 22.63 13.61
CA GLU A 449 -1.74 23.14 14.64
C GLU A 449 -2.08 22.58 16.03
N LYS A 450 -2.83 21.47 16.12
CA LYS A 450 -3.17 20.89 17.42
C LYS A 450 -1.95 20.17 18.00
N GLU A 451 -1.74 20.41 19.29
CA GLU A 451 -0.76 19.66 20.08
C GLU A 451 -1.12 18.17 20.09
N GLU A 452 -0.09 17.33 20.09
CA GLU A 452 -0.21 15.89 20.34
C GLU A 452 0.50 15.54 21.64
N VAL A 453 -0.02 14.56 22.36
CA VAL A 453 0.55 14.13 23.64
C VAL A 453 0.90 12.65 23.57
N ILE A 454 2.08 12.30 24.07
CA ILE A 454 2.51 10.94 24.39
C ILE A 454 2.69 10.88 25.90
N TYR A 455 2.22 9.83 26.57
CA TYR A 455 2.47 9.65 28.00
C TYR A 455 3.57 8.62 28.20
N LEU A 456 4.67 9.03 28.84
CA LEU A 456 5.71 8.09 29.26
C LEU A 456 5.51 7.70 30.71
N TYR A 457 5.40 6.41 30.99
CA TYR A 457 5.50 5.86 32.33
C TYR A 457 6.92 5.36 32.59
N SER A 458 7.51 5.75 33.72
CA SER A 458 8.69 5.10 34.26
C SER A 458 8.85 5.30 35.77
N ARG A 459 9.44 4.29 36.43
CA ARG A 459 9.96 4.39 37.80
C ARG A 459 11.48 4.23 37.86
N LYS A 460 12.15 4.17 36.70
CA LYS A 460 13.62 4.10 36.63
C LYS A 460 14.21 5.46 36.96
N GLU A 461 15.21 5.46 37.85
CA GLU A 461 15.94 6.68 38.18
C GLU A 461 16.65 7.27 36.95
N GLY A 462 16.63 8.60 36.82
CA GLY A 462 17.32 9.34 35.76
C GLY A 462 16.53 9.53 34.46
N ILE A 463 15.44 8.78 34.21
CA ILE A 463 14.62 8.94 32.99
C ILE A 463 13.98 10.33 32.91
N ASN A 464 13.44 10.84 34.02
CA ASN A 464 12.82 12.17 34.07
C ASN A 464 13.83 13.25 33.66
N TYR A 465 15.06 13.17 34.18
CA TYR A 465 16.13 14.12 33.83
C TYR A 465 16.52 14.04 32.36
N MET A 466 16.64 12.83 31.80
CA MET A 466 16.95 12.65 30.38
C MET A 466 15.89 13.30 29.47
N ILE A 467 14.61 13.19 29.84
CA ILE A 467 13.51 13.75 29.05
C ILE A 467 13.44 15.26 29.17
N ASP A 468 13.61 15.80 30.38
CA ASP A 468 13.58 17.24 30.63
C ASP A 468 14.70 17.97 29.89
N GLU A 469 15.87 17.35 29.72
CA GLU A 469 16.99 17.93 28.99
C GLU A 469 16.86 17.78 27.46
N PHE A 470 16.24 16.70 26.97
CA PHE A 470 16.15 16.41 25.55
C PHE A 470 14.87 16.97 24.91
N VAL A 471 15.03 17.97 24.04
CA VAL A 471 13.95 18.61 23.29
C VAL A 471 14.14 18.39 21.80
N PRO A 472 13.63 17.27 21.24
CA PRO A 472 13.75 17.01 19.82
C PRO A 472 12.97 18.05 19.01
N LYS A 473 13.54 18.41 17.86
CA LYS A 473 12.93 19.30 16.86
C LYS A 473 13.07 18.70 15.46
N LYS A 474 12.09 18.93 14.59
CA LYS A 474 12.17 18.59 13.16
C LYS A 474 11.44 19.64 12.33
N ILE A 475 12.05 20.07 11.24
CA ILE A 475 11.42 20.96 10.26
C ILE A 475 10.85 20.08 9.14
N LEU A 476 9.54 20.12 8.95
CA LEU A 476 8.84 19.48 7.84
C LEU A 476 8.58 20.56 6.79
N SER A 477 9.52 20.71 5.85
CA SER A 477 9.54 21.85 4.93
C SER A 477 8.41 21.80 3.91
N ASN A 478 8.02 20.60 3.47
CA ASN A 478 6.96 20.42 2.49
C ASN A 478 5.57 20.55 3.12
N THR A 479 5.39 20.03 4.34
CA THR A 479 4.18 20.23 5.16
C THR A 479 4.06 21.68 5.65
N GLY A 480 5.19 22.34 5.92
CA GLY A 480 5.24 23.71 6.39
C GLY A 480 5.12 23.88 7.90
N ILE A 481 5.62 22.92 8.70
CA ILE A 481 5.63 22.99 10.17
C ILE A 481 7.02 22.73 10.79
N GLU A 482 7.25 23.31 11.97
CA GLU A 482 8.29 22.89 12.91
C GLU A 482 7.63 22.04 14.00
N LEU A 483 8.05 20.79 14.10
CA LEU A 483 7.77 19.95 15.26
C LEU A 483 8.77 20.29 16.36
N ALA A 484 8.27 20.52 17.56
CA ALA A 484 9.09 20.70 18.74
C ALA A 484 8.41 20.08 19.97
N VAL A 485 9.19 19.49 20.86
CA VAL A 485 8.65 19.11 22.18
C VAL A 485 8.68 20.32 23.10
N ARG A 486 7.58 20.60 23.79
CA ARG A 486 7.51 21.72 24.73
C ARG A 486 8.12 21.35 26.08
N LYS A 487 8.95 22.23 26.66
CA LYS A 487 9.34 22.13 28.07
C LYS A 487 8.26 22.74 28.95
N PHE A 488 7.87 22.01 29.99
CA PHE A 488 6.90 22.48 30.99
C PHE A 488 7.54 22.63 32.36
N THR A 489 6.95 23.50 33.17
CA THR A 489 7.15 23.50 34.61
C THR A 489 6.44 22.30 35.27
N GLU A 490 6.83 21.95 36.50
CA GLU A 490 6.16 20.87 37.25
C GLU A 490 4.64 21.10 37.39
N GLU A 491 4.20 22.34 37.55
CA GLU A 491 2.77 22.66 37.65
C GLU A 491 2.03 22.42 36.33
N GLU A 492 2.63 22.79 35.20
CA GLU A 492 2.03 22.56 33.88
C GLU A 492 2.01 21.07 33.51
N LEU A 493 3.04 20.30 33.88
CA LEU A 493 3.04 18.84 33.70
C LEU A 493 1.88 18.20 34.49
N LYS A 494 1.64 18.65 35.72
CA LYS A 494 0.49 18.20 36.53
C LYS A 494 -0.83 18.53 35.86
N ILE A 495 -0.96 19.72 35.27
CA ILE A 495 -2.16 20.10 34.50
C ILE A 495 -2.36 19.15 33.31
N LYS A 496 -1.32 18.89 32.51
CA LYS A 496 -1.41 17.98 31.35
C LYS A 496 -1.79 16.54 31.72
N ILE A 497 -1.31 16.04 32.86
CA ILE A 497 -1.74 14.73 33.39
C ILE A 497 -3.22 14.76 33.80
N LEU A 498 -3.68 15.85 34.44
CA LEU A 498 -5.09 16.00 34.81
C LEU A 498 -6.00 16.13 33.59
N GLU A 499 -5.58 16.85 32.56
CA GLU A 499 -6.29 16.95 31.27
C GLU A 499 -6.47 15.57 30.63
N GLY A 500 -5.40 14.80 30.51
CA GLY A 500 -5.47 13.42 29.98
C GLY A 500 -6.38 12.51 30.79
N ARG A 501 -6.29 12.58 32.13
CA ARG A 501 -7.18 11.81 33.02
C ARG A 501 -8.64 12.20 32.90
N LEU A 502 -8.92 13.50 32.71
CA LEU A 502 -10.27 14.01 32.50
C LEU A 502 -10.83 13.47 31.17
N GLU A 503 -10.07 13.62 30.08
CA GLU A 503 -10.47 13.15 28.76
C GLU A 503 -10.71 11.63 28.73
N ALA A 504 -9.81 10.85 29.33
CA ALA A 504 -9.97 9.41 29.48
C ALA A 504 -11.25 9.03 30.26
N THR A 505 -11.56 9.78 31.32
CA THR A 505 -12.76 9.55 32.13
C THR A 505 -14.02 9.89 31.33
N GLU A 506 -14.02 10.99 30.57
CA GLU A 506 -15.13 11.39 29.71
C GLU A 506 -15.40 10.37 28.61
N LYS A 507 -14.36 9.90 27.90
CA LYS A 507 -14.46 8.86 26.86
C LYS A 507 -15.08 7.58 27.39
N ARG A 508 -14.64 7.14 28.58
CA ARG A 508 -15.18 5.94 29.24
C ARG A 508 -16.65 6.11 29.65
N LEU A 509 -17.01 7.28 30.17
CA LEU A 509 -18.41 7.60 30.49
C LEU A 509 -19.29 7.56 29.25
N LEU A 510 -18.85 8.16 28.14
CA LEU A 510 -19.56 8.13 26.86
C LEU A 510 -19.74 6.69 26.34
N HIS A 511 -18.71 5.85 26.47
CA HIS A 511 -18.80 4.43 26.12
C HIS A 511 -19.87 3.69 26.94
N TYR A 512 -19.92 3.89 28.27
CA TYR A 512 -20.96 3.27 29.10
C TYR A 512 -22.37 3.76 28.79
N ILE A 513 -22.52 5.05 28.46
CA ILE A 513 -23.82 5.60 28.01
C ILE A 513 -24.28 4.85 26.75
N LYS A 514 -23.41 4.74 25.74
CA LYS A 514 -23.71 4.02 24.50
C LYS A 514 -24.07 2.56 24.74
N LEU A 515 -23.29 1.84 25.56
CA LEU A 515 -23.56 0.43 25.89
C LEU A 515 -24.93 0.27 26.59
N THR A 516 -25.28 1.21 27.48
CA THR A 516 -26.57 1.19 28.18
C THR A 516 -27.74 1.43 27.21
N GLU A 517 -27.58 2.33 26.24
CA GLU A 517 -28.57 2.58 25.18
C GLU A 517 -28.75 1.35 24.27
N GLU A 518 -27.66 0.70 23.88
CA GLU A 518 -27.68 -0.52 23.08
C GLU A 518 -28.38 -1.68 23.82
N LEU A 519 -28.02 -1.92 25.08
CA LEU A 519 -28.67 -2.93 25.93
C LEU A 519 -30.15 -2.62 26.15
N SER A 520 -30.50 -1.35 26.35
CA SER A 520 -31.91 -0.95 26.49
C SER A 520 -32.71 -1.21 25.21
N THR A 521 -32.11 -0.94 24.05
CA THR A 521 -32.71 -1.20 22.73
C THR A 521 -32.88 -2.70 22.48
N GLN A 522 -31.87 -3.50 22.82
CA GLN A 522 -31.94 -4.96 22.73
C GLN A 522 -33.03 -5.51 23.66
N LEU A 523 -33.10 -5.07 24.91
CA LEU A 523 -34.14 -5.48 25.85
C LEU A 523 -35.56 -5.10 25.38
N GLN A 524 -35.72 -3.93 24.75
CA GLN A 524 -37.00 -3.55 24.14
C GLN A 524 -37.36 -4.41 22.92
N SER A 525 -36.36 -4.88 22.16
CA SER A 525 -36.57 -5.79 21.04
C SER A 525 -36.91 -7.23 21.47
N TYR A 526 -36.42 -7.68 22.63
CA TYR A 526 -36.78 -8.98 23.22
C TYR A 526 -38.16 -9.00 23.87
N ASN A 527 -38.71 -7.83 24.24
CA ASN A 527 -40.03 -7.67 24.84
C ASN A 527 -41.14 -7.33 23.82
N LYS A 528 -40.82 -7.35 22.52
CA LYS A 528 -41.78 -7.32 21.40
C LYS A 528 -41.79 -8.68 20.73
#